data_AF-A0A7W1W572-F1
#
_entry.id   AF-A0A7W1W572-F1
#
_cell.length_a   1.000
_cell.length_b   1.000
_cell.length_c   1.000
_cell.angle_alpha   90.00
_cell.angle_beta   90.00
_cell.angle_gamma   90.00
#
_symmetry.space_group_name_H-M   'P 1'
#
loop_
_entity.id
_entity.type
_entity.pdbx_description
1 polymer ?
#
loop_
_entity_poly.entity_id
_entity_poly.type
_entity_poly.pdbx_seq_one_letter_code
_entity_poly.pdbx_strand_id
1 'polypeptide(L)' 'DETTKNLISVNAAAAIYVAGKAKNLRDAFDAAMESLESGNAFKKLKKLIEFTNGE' A
#
# COMPACT_ATOMS: atom_id res chain seq x y z
N ASP A 1 12.11 1.42 -10.18
CA ASP A 1 13.42 1.27 -9.49
C ASP A 1 13.20 1.43 -7.98
N GLU A 2 14.24 1.17 -7.18
CA GLU A 2 14.19 1.19 -5.71
C GLU A 2 13.72 2.54 -5.14
N THR A 3 14.13 3.65 -5.76
CA THR A 3 13.73 5.01 -5.34
C THR A 3 12.22 5.18 -5.39
N THR A 4 11.59 4.72 -6.47
CA THR A 4 10.15 4.81 -6.68
C THR A 4 9.38 3.99 -5.66
N LYS A 5 9.84 2.75 -5.37
CA LYS A 5 9.22 1.89 -4.35
C LYS A 5 9.26 2.53 -2.97
N ASN A 6 10.39 3.12 -2.61
CA ASN A 6 10.57 3.78 -1.32
C ASN A 6 9.69 5.02 -1.18
N LEU A 7 9.60 5.86 -2.23
CA LEU A 7 8.72 7.03 -2.21
C LEU A 7 7.24 6.65 -2.01
N ILE A 8 6.77 5.62 -2.73
CA ILE A 8 5.39 5.11 -2.60
C ILE A 8 5.18 4.56 -1.18
N SER A 9 6.12 3.74 -0.70
CA SER A 9 6.01 3.06 0.59
C SER A 9 6.04 4.03 1.77
N VAL A 10 6.82 5.12 1.71
CA VAL A 10 6.82 6.17 2.74
C VAL A 10 5.45 6.86 2.85
N ASN A 11 4.83 7.23 1.73
CA ASN A 11 3.52 7.87 1.73
C ASN A 11 2.42 6.90 2.20
N ALA A 12 2.46 5.65 1.73
CA ALA A 12 1.53 4.61 2.16
C ALA A 12 1.69 4.28 3.65
N ALA A 13 2.92 4.23 4.17
CA ALA A 13 3.22 4.03 5.58
C ALA A 13 2.59 5.11 6.46
N ALA A 14 2.68 6.39 6.03
CA ALA A 14 2.04 7.49 6.74
C ALA A 14 0.52 7.28 6.84
N ALA A 15 -0.14 6.91 5.73
CA ALA A 15 -1.57 6.62 5.71
C ALA A 15 -1.95 5.42 6.59
N ILE A 16 -1.18 4.33 6.52
CA ILE A 16 -1.38 3.11 7.34
C ILE A 16 -1.26 3.44 8.83
N TYR A 17 -0.25 4.22 9.21
CA TYR A 17 0.01 4.60 10.59
C TYR A 17 -1.10 5.49 11.16
N VAL A 18 -1.50 6.57 10.46
CA VAL A 18 -2.57 7.47 10.95
C VAL A 18 -3.94 6.79 10.98
N ALA A 19 -4.15 5.74 10.19
CA ALA A 19 -5.35 4.90 10.25
C ALA A 19 -5.35 3.90 11.42
N GLY A 20 -4.31 3.87 12.26
CA GLY A 20 -4.18 2.96 13.39
C GLY A 20 -3.96 1.50 12.99
N LYS A 21 -3.44 1.25 11.78
CA LYS A 21 -3.23 -0.10 11.23
C LYS A 21 -1.83 -0.67 11.46
N ALA A 22 -0.93 0.13 12.02
CA ALA A 22 0.43 -0.27 12.40
C ALA A 22 0.83 0.42 13.72
N LYS A 23 1.74 -0.20 14.48
CA LYS A 23 2.15 0.32 15.80
C LYS A 23 3.07 1.53 15.71
N ASN A 24 3.82 1.64 14.62
CA ASN A 24 4.77 2.72 14.37
C ASN A 24 5.01 2.85 12.84
N LEU A 25 5.75 3.87 12.42
CA LEU A 25 6.03 4.12 10.99
C LEU A 25 6.90 3.05 10.32
N ARG A 26 7.77 2.35 11.07
CA ARG A 26 8.59 1.26 10.52
C ARG A 26 7.73 0.06 10.17
N ASP A 27 6.90 -0.39 11.11
CA ASP A 27 5.92 -1.47 10.88
C ASP A 27 4.99 -1.11 9.70
N ALA A 28 4.59 0.16 9.59
CA ALA A 28 3.75 0.65 8.50
C ALA A 28 4.46 0.63 7.15
N PHE A 29 5.76 0.97 7.13
CA PHE A 29 6.58 0.92 5.93
C PHE A 29 6.81 -0.51 5.46
N ASP A 30 7.10 -1.44 6.37
CA ASP A 30 7.27 -2.85 6.04
C ASP A 30 5.96 -3.42 5.43
N ALA A 31 4.80 -3.08 6.01
CA ALA A 31 3.49 -3.47 5.47
C ALA A 31 3.19 -2.84 4.09
N ALA A 32 3.58 -1.57 3.87
CA ALA A 32 3.44 -0.90 2.59
C ALA A 32 4.31 -1.57 1.51
N MET A 33 5.56 -1.88 1.84
CA MET A 33 6.50 -2.55 0.94
C MET A 33 6.02 -3.96 0.62
N GLU A 34 5.57 -4.73 1.63
CA GLU A 34 4.99 -6.06 1.42
C GLU A 34 3.81 -6.01 0.45
N SER A 35 2.90 -5.05 0.64
CA SER A 35 1.74 -4.87 -0.26
C SER A 35 2.14 -4.56 -1.70
N LEU A 36 3.21 -3.78 -1.88
CA LEU A 36 3.75 -3.42 -3.19
C LEU A 36 4.43 -4.62 -3.86
N GLU A 37 5.32 -5.31 -3.15
CA GLU A 37 6.15 -6.38 -3.70
C GLU A 37 5.40 -7.70 -3.91
N SER A 38 4.43 -8.01 -3.05
CA SER A 38 3.54 -9.17 -3.23
C SER A 38 2.51 -9.00 -4.35
N GLY A 39 2.40 -7.79 -4.91
CA GLY A 39 1.39 -7.42 -5.90
C GLY A 39 -0.02 -7.25 -5.32
N ASN A 40 -0.19 -7.28 -3.99
CA ASN A 40 -1.49 -7.08 -3.35
C ASN A 40 -2.09 -5.69 -3.62
N ALA A 41 -1.26 -4.65 -3.68
CA ALA A 41 -1.68 -3.31 -4.09
C ALA A 41 -2.32 -3.32 -5.49
N PHE A 42 -1.70 -4.01 -6.45
CA PHE A 42 -2.22 -4.14 -7.81
C PHE A 42 -3.51 -4.95 -7.87
N LYS A 43 -3.59 -6.07 -7.12
CA LYS A 43 -4.82 -6.87 -7.02
C LYS A 43 -5.98 -6.05 -6.44
N LYS A 44 -5.71 -5.20 -5.43
CA LYS A 44 -6.74 -4.33 -4.85
C LYS A 44 -7.20 -3.25 -5.83
N LEU A 45 -6.28 -2.69 -6.62
CA LEU A 45 -6.62 -1.75 -7.70
C LEU A 45 -7.51 -2.43 -8.75
N LYS A 46 -7.19 -3.65 -9.19
CA LYS A 46 -8.03 -4.42 -10.12
C LYS A 46 -9.45 -4.63 -9.59
N LYS A 47 -9.58 -5.05 -8.34
CA LYS A 47 -10.90 -5.19 -7.68
C LYS A 47 -11.67 -3.87 -7.60
N LEU A 48 -10.97 -2.75 -7.39
CA LEU A 48 -11.61 -1.44 -7.38
C LEU A 48 -12.15 -1.08 -8.78
N ILE A 49 -11.37 -1.34 -9.83
CA ILE A 49 -11.78 -1.11 -11.22
C ILE A 49 -13.02 -1.95 -11.56
N GLU A 50 -13.00 -3.24 -11.23
CA GLU A 50 -14.16 -4.15 -11.41
C GLU A 50 -15.39 -3.59 -10.70
N PHE A 51 -15.25 -3.25 -9.41
CA PHE A 51 -16.34 -2.70 -8.60
C PHE A 51 -16.93 -1.39 -9.15
N THR A 52 -16.10 -0.49 -9.69
CA THR A 52 -16.56 0.82 -10.20
C THR A 52 -17.13 0.76 -11.60
N ASN A 53 -16.79 -0.27 -12.38
CA ASN A 53 -17.27 -0.42 -13.76
C ASN A 53 -18.63 -1.15 -13.85
N GLY A 54 -19.20 -1.59 -12.71
CA GLY A 54 -20.57 -2.08 -12.64
C GLY A 54 -20.79 -3.53 -13.09
N GLU A 55 -19.75 -4.37 -13.03
CA GLU A 55 -19.92 -5.83 -13.07
C GLU A 55 -20.20 -6.41 -11.68
#